data_AF-A0A1S1R5M3-F1
#
_entry.id   AF-A0A1S1R5M3-F1
#
_cell.length_a   1.000
_cell.length_b   1.000
_cell.length_c   1.000
_cell.angle_alpha   90.00
_cell.angle_beta   90.00
_cell.angle_gamma   90.00
#
_symmetry.space_group_name_H-M   'P 1'
#
loop_
_entity.id
_entity.type
_entity.pdbx_description
1 polymer ?
#
loop_
_entity_poly.entity_id
_entity_poly.type
_entity_poly.pdbx_seq_one_letter_code
_entity_poly.pdbx_strand_id
1 'polypeptide(L)'
;MTLLDARRGIAATYVELSARTGVPVDSALAVSRLGPPLEEELANWFPPGEIAAVAALYRELYAVHAIPVSERMPGAVEAIEAVRREGGRVVVVTAKNEPQARASLAAIGIEPDVVVGNRYASTKGDAIRELGVEIFVGDHEGDMIGARAGGALAVGLTTGPHDAAALAAAGADVVLGALAAFPDWLADTVLDRRLAALSARLTDLGSVLVAFSGGADSAFLLAWAVRTLGPDAVVAATAVSPSLPAAELAGARALAGDLGVRHVLPATDEQSRPGYRANGADRCYFCKAELTETLLPFAAELGLAHVVTGTNADDAVAGFRPGIRAAAERGAATPLLDAGLTKRQVRAASRRLGLVTADKPAAACLASRIAYGIEVTPSRLARVEQAEGALRLALAGAGLDYSDLRVRDLGDRARIEVDAGLVTTLADRPDLVAVVEGFPAVEVDPRGFRSGSMNELLS
;
A
#
# COMPACT_ATOMS: atom_id res chain seq x y z
N MET A 1 19.59 -4.06 21.36
CA MET A 1 19.64 -4.79 20.08
C MET A 1 18.36 -4.60 19.26
N THR A 2 18.11 -3.39 18.76
CA THR A 2 16.97 -3.08 17.88
C THR A 2 17.42 -2.94 16.42
N LEU A 3 18.01 -1.80 16.04
CA LEU A 3 18.51 -1.56 14.66
C LEU A 3 19.97 -2.00 14.46
N LEU A 4 20.74 -2.02 15.53
CA LEU A 4 22.19 -2.16 15.54
C LEU A 4 22.64 -3.26 16.51
N ASP A 5 23.59 -4.07 16.06
CA ASP A 5 24.44 -4.90 16.92
C ASP A 5 25.74 -4.22 17.29
N ALA A 6 25.75 -3.68 18.51
CA ALA A 6 26.93 -3.05 19.08
C ALA A 6 27.66 -3.95 20.09
N ARG A 7 27.20 -5.18 20.35
CA ARG A 7 27.72 -6.00 21.46
C ARG A 7 29.21 -6.28 21.33
N ARG A 8 29.64 -6.74 20.14
CA ARG A 8 31.05 -7.01 19.82
C ARG A 8 31.91 -5.75 19.96
N GLY A 9 31.40 -4.63 19.43
CA GLY A 9 32.08 -3.35 19.49
C GLY A 9 32.20 -2.78 20.90
N ILE A 10 31.14 -2.90 21.70
CA ILE A 10 31.12 -2.47 23.10
C ILE A 10 32.09 -3.32 23.93
N ALA A 11 32.10 -4.65 23.73
CA ALA A 11 33.05 -5.52 24.40
C ALA A 11 34.51 -5.11 24.11
N ALA A 12 34.84 -4.89 22.82
CA ALA A 12 36.16 -4.42 22.41
C ALA A 12 36.53 -3.06 23.02
N THR A 13 35.55 -2.15 23.11
CA THR A 13 35.73 -0.83 23.74
C THR A 13 36.07 -0.95 25.23
N TYR A 14 35.39 -1.84 25.97
CA TYR A 14 35.68 -2.07 27.39
C TYR A 14 37.03 -2.76 27.63
N VAL A 15 37.44 -3.66 26.73
CA VAL A 15 38.79 -4.26 26.78
C VAL A 15 39.87 -3.19 26.66
N GLU A 16 39.74 -2.30 25.67
CA GLU A 16 40.69 -1.19 25.51
C GLU A 16 40.62 -0.19 26.67
N LEU A 17 39.41 0.12 27.15
CA LEU A 17 39.25 1.00 28.32
C LEU A 17 39.97 0.43 29.56
N SER A 18 39.85 -0.88 29.79
CA SER A 18 40.55 -1.57 30.88
C SER A 18 42.06 -1.46 30.73
N ALA A 19 42.58 -1.65 29.51
CA ALA A 19 44.01 -1.54 29.22
C ALA A 19 44.55 -0.13 29.49
N ARG A 20 43.77 0.92 29.18
CA ARG A 20 44.19 2.33 29.39
C ARG A 20 44.07 2.81 30.82
N THR A 21 43.06 2.33 31.55
CA THR A 21 42.77 2.79 32.92
C THR A 21 43.44 1.91 33.98
N GLY A 22 43.85 0.70 33.63
CA GLY A 22 44.36 -0.30 34.57
C GLY A 22 43.28 -0.96 35.44
N VAL A 23 42.01 -0.59 35.26
CA VAL A 23 40.86 -1.16 35.98
C VAL A 23 40.32 -2.36 35.21
N PRO A 24 40.21 -3.56 35.83
CA PRO A 24 39.71 -4.74 35.14
C PRO A 24 38.17 -4.68 35.01
N VAL A 25 37.68 -4.32 33.82
CA VAL A 25 36.25 -4.39 33.48
C VAL A 25 35.94 -5.73 32.82
N ASP A 26 34.96 -6.48 33.37
CA ASP A 26 34.44 -7.67 32.70
C ASP A 26 33.52 -7.23 31.55
N SER A 27 34.06 -7.26 30.33
CA SER A 27 33.35 -6.82 29.14
C SER A 27 32.15 -7.70 28.79
N ALA A 28 32.17 -8.99 29.14
CA ALA A 28 31.05 -9.90 28.90
C ALA A 28 29.88 -9.57 29.86
N LEU A 29 30.20 -9.32 31.13
CA LEU A 29 29.21 -8.87 32.11
C LEU A 29 28.61 -7.52 31.72
N ALA A 30 29.44 -6.54 31.33
CA ALA A 30 28.97 -5.23 30.87
C ALA A 30 28.06 -5.36 29.64
N VAL A 31 28.39 -6.24 28.68
CA VAL A 31 27.54 -6.51 27.51
C VAL A 31 26.21 -7.18 27.89
N SER A 32 26.19 -8.02 28.92
CA SER A 32 24.95 -8.66 29.39
C SER A 32 23.96 -7.66 30.02
N ARG A 33 24.42 -6.47 30.43
CA ARG A 33 23.64 -5.42 31.10
C ARG A 33 23.32 -4.22 30.20
N LEU A 34 23.46 -4.36 28.88
CA LEU A 34 23.23 -3.25 27.95
C LEU A 34 21.80 -2.72 28.00
N GLY A 35 21.66 -1.39 28.00
CA GLY A 35 20.38 -0.71 28.02
C GLY A 35 20.45 0.64 28.72
N PRO A 36 20.92 0.67 29.98
CA PRO A 36 21.10 1.90 30.75
C PRO A 36 22.13 2.88 30.12
N PRO A 37 22.12 4.15 30.54
CA PRO A 37 23.16 5.12 30.22
C PRO A 37 24.56 4.61 30.58
N LEU A 38 25.57 5.03 29.80
CA LEU A 38 26.97 4.59 29.97
C LEU A 38 27.49 4.84 31.38
N GLU A 39 27.20 6.01 31.94
CA GLU A 39 27.64 6.42 33.27
C GLU A 39 27.13 5.48 34.37
N GLU A 40 25.93 4.92 34.22
CA GLU A 40 25.38 3.94 35.17
C GLU A 40 26.13 2.61 35.09
N GLU A 41 26.50 2.17 33.88
CA GLU A 41 27.31 0.96 33.73
C GLU A 41 28.73 1.16 34.29
N LEU A 42 29.37 2.30 34.02
CA LEU A 42 30.71 2.63 34.52
C LEU A 42 30.77 2.72 36.05
N ALA A 43 29.66 3.09 36.71
CA ALA A 43 29.58 3.14 38.18
C ALA A 43 29.76 1.77 38.85
N ASN A 44 29.60 0.66 38.12
CA ASN A 44 29.91 -0.68 38.64
C ASN A 44 31.42 -0.94 38.77
N TRP A 45 32.26 -0.14 38.11
CA TRP A 45 33.69 -0.42 37.91
C TRP A 45 34.60 0.70 38.43
N PHE A 46 34.13 1.95 38.37
CA PHE A 46 34.92 3.15 38.68
C PHE A 46 34.28 3.96 39.83
N PRO A 47 35.08 4.68 40.64
CA PRO A 47 34.55 5.54 41.69
C PRO A 47 33.81 6.76 41.12
N PRO A 48 32.83 7.34 41.85
CA PRO A 48 31.98 8.42 41.34
C PRO A 48 32.72 9.65 40.79
N GLY A 49 33.88 10.00 41.36
CA GLY A 49 34.69 11.14 40.92
C GLY A 49 35.36 10.96 39.56
N GLU A 50 35.49 9.73 39.06
CA GLU A 50 36.19 9.40 37.81
C GLU A 50 35.24 9.13 36.65
N ILE A 51 33.96 8.81 36.92
CA ILE A 51 32.98 8.36 35.91
C ILE A 51 32.90 9.32 34.72
N ALA A 52 32.86 10.63 34.96
CA ALA A 52 32.75 11.61 33.88
C ALA A 52 33.96 11.59 32.93
N ALA A 53 35.18 11.50 33.48
CA ALA A 53 36.42 11.44 32.69
C ALA A 53 36.53 10.10 31.95
N VAL A 54 36.19 9.00 32.61
CA VAL A 54 36.20 7.65 32.01
C VAL A 54 35.14 7.52 30.92
N ALA A 55 33.96 8.11 31.09
CA ALA A 55 32.92 8.15 30.08
C ALA A 55 33.36 8.94 28.84
N ALA A 56 34.10 10.03 29.00
CA ALA A 56 34.70 10.75 27.88
C ALA A 56 35.71 9.86 27.12
N LEU A 57 36.62 9.20 27.83
CA LEU A 57 37.58 8.26 27.24
C LEU A 57 36.87 7.11 26.52
N TYR A 58 35.89 6.47 27.16
CA TYR A 58 35.10 5.39 26.53
C TYR A 58 34.47 5.86 25.22
N ARG A 59 33.96 7.10 25.16
CA ARG A 59 33.34 7.65 23.96
C ARG A 59 34.33 7.84 22.80
N GLU A 60 35.57 8.23 23.10
CA GLU A 60 36.65 8.28 22.11
C GLU A 60 36.98 6.87 21.61
N LEU A 61 37.14 5.93 22.53
CA LEU A 61 37.42 4.53 22.20
C LEU A 61 36.29 3.89 21.40
N TYR A 62 35.03 4.19 21.72
CA TYR A 62 33.87 3.64 21.03
C TYR A 62 33.90 3.99 19.53
N ALA A 63 34.32 5.20 19.18
CA ALA A 63 34.42 5.62 17.78
C ALA A 63 35.43 4.77 16.98
N VAL A 64 36.50 4.31 17.64
CA VAL A 64 37.58 3.53 17.03
C VAL A 64 37.28 2.03 17.07
N HIS A 65 36.76 1.53 18.18
CA HIS A 65 36.65 0.09 18.44
C HIS A 65 35.24 -0.46 18.26
N ALA A 66 34.19 0.35 18.46
CA ALA A 66 32.81 -0.14 18.35
C ALA A 66 32.17 0.14 17.00
N ILE A 67 32.28 1.36 16.48
CA ILE A 67 31.60 1.76 15.24
C ILE A 67 32.03 0.92 14.03
N PRO A 68 33.33 0.66 13.77
CA PRO A 68 33.74 -0.05 12.56
C PRO A 68 33.33 -1.53 12.50
N VAL A 69 33.02 -2.14 13.65
CA VAL A 69 32.64 -3.56 13.77
C VAL A 69 31.17 -3.75 14.15
N SER A 70 30.42 -2.65 14.17
CA SER A 70 28.98 -2.65 14.43
C SER A 70 28.23 -3.22 13.23
N GLU A 71 27.28 -4.11 13.48
CA GLU A 71 26.53 -4.80 12.42
C GLU A 71 25.06 -4.39 12.43
N ARG A 72 24.40 -4.48 11.26
CA ARG A 72 22.94 -4.27 11.18
C ARG A 72 22.23 -5.44 11.86
N MET A 73 21.12 -5.14 12.52
CA MET A 73 20.21 -6.21 12.91
C MET A 73 19.48 -6.80 11.70
N PRO A 74 19.26 -8.13 11.66
CA PRO A 74 18.40 -8.74 10.64
C PRO A 74 17.02 -8.08 10.63
N GLY A 75 16.55 -7.64 9.46
CA GLY A 75 15.27 -6.95 9.30
C GLY A 75 15.33 -5.42 9.49
N ALA A 76 16.48 -4.82 9.82
CA ALA A 76 16.57 -3.40 10.12
C ALA A 76 16.27 -2.50 8.90
N VAL A 77 16.75 -2.89 7.71
CA VAL A 77 16.48 -2.13 6.48
C VAL A 77 15.01 -2.28 6.08
N GLU A 78 14.52 -3.52 6.12
CA GLU A 78 13.16 -3.89 5.77
C GLU A 78 12.14 -3.20 6.69
N ALA A 79 12.44 -3.07 7.98
CA ALA A 79 11.61 -2.34 8.95
C ALA A 79 11.51 -0.86 8.62
N ILE A 80 12.62 -0.21 8.28
CA ILE A 80 12.66 1.20 7.89
C ILE A 80 11.89 1.44 6.59
N GLU A 81 12.12 0.58 5.59
CA GLU A 81 11.40 0.62 4.33
C GLU A 81 9.90 0.39 4.52
N ALA A 82 9.51 -0.47 5.46
CA ALA A 82 8.10 -0.68 5.79
C ALA A 82 7.43 0.57 6.35
N VAL A 83 8.08 1.28 7.27
CA VAL A 83 7.58 2.57 7.78
C VAL A 83 7.43 3.58 6.64
N ARG A 84 8.46 3.72 5.80
CA ARG A 84 8.45 4.67 4.67
C ARG A 84 7.37 4.32 3.64
N ARG A 85 7.14 3.04 3.37
CA ARG A 85 6.12 2.56 2.43
C ARG A 85 4.71 2.94 2.87
N GLU A 86 4.47 3.04 4.17
CA GLU A 86 3.19 3.50 4.72
C GLU A 86 3.13 5.04 4.88
N GLY A 87 4.13 5.77 4.36
CA GLY A 87 4.23 7.23 4.44
C GLY A 87 4.72 7.76 5.80
N GLY A 88 5.21 6.88 6.67
CA GLY A 88 5.71 7.22 7.99
C GLY A 88 7.13 7.77 7.99
N ARG A 89 7.50 8.37 9.12
CA ARG A 89 8.87 8.80 9.43
C ARG A 89 9.51 7.85 10.44
N VAL A 90 10.81 7.65 10.31
CA VAL A 90 11.63 6.87 11.23
C VAL A 90 12.35 7.80 12.20
N VAL A 91 12.11 7.58 13.50
CA VAL A 91 12.75 8.31 14.60
C VAL A 91 13.55 7.32 15.43
N VAL A 92 14.80 7.65 15.75
CA VAL A 92 15.63 6.87 16.67
C VAL A 92 15.79 7.64 17.98
N VAL A 93 15.29 7.07 19.09
CA VAL A 93 15.43 7.63 20.44
C VAL A 93 16.29 6.68 21.29
N THR A 94 17.44 7.14 21.76
CA THR A 94 18.45 6.28 22.40
C THR A 94 19.11 6.92 23.62
N ALA A 95 19.58 6.09 24.56
CA ALA A 95 20.37 6.52 25.71
C ALA A 95 21.79 6.98 25.29
N LYS A 96 22.28 6.45 24.16
CA LYS A 96 23.55 6.88 23.55
C LYS A 96 23.47 8.37 23.22
N ASN A 97 24.60 9.07 23.31
CA ASN A 97 24.63 10.46 22.87
C ASN A 97 24.36 10.56 21.36
N GLU A 98 23.81 11.71 20.94
CA GLU A 98 23.33 11.87 19.57
C GLU A 98 24.44 11.75 18.51
N PRO A 99 25.63 12.36 18.66
CA PRO A 99 26.69 12.23 17.67
C PRO A 99 27.12 10.79 17.43
N GLN A 100 27.28 9.99 18.49
CA GLN A 100 27.65 8.58 18.35
C GLN A 100 26.50 7.74 17.79
N ALA A 101 25.25 8.05 18.15
CA ALA A 101 24.09 7.37 17.57
C ALA A 101 24.06 7.56 16.05
N ARG A 102 24.21 8.81 15.58
CA ARG A 102 24.28 9.13 14.15
C ARG A 102 25.46 8.43 13.47
N ALA A 103 26.66 8.50 14.05
CA ALA A 103 27.84 7.86 13.49
C ALA A 103 27.70 6.32 13.43
N SER A 104 27.11 5.69 14.45
CA SER A 104 26.86 4.25 14.46
C SER A 104 25.89 3.84 13.36
N LEU A 105 24.78 4.58 13.19
CA LEU A 105 23.77 4.31 12.18
C LEU A 105 24.32 4.53 10.77
N ALA A 106 25.08 5.60 10.54
CA ALA A 106 25.73 5.88 9.27
C ALA A 106 26.75 4.79 8.87
N ALA A 107 27.54 4.28 9.83
CA ALA A 107 28.48 3.19 9.58
C ALA A 107 27.80 1.91 9.12
N ILE A 108 26.57 1.68 9.60
CA ILE A 108 25.73 0.59 9.12
C ILE A 108 24.74 1.05 8.06
N GLY A 109 24.98 2.17 7.34
CA GLY A 109 24.12 2.66 6.25
C GLY A 109 22.62 2.71 6.56
N ILE A 110 22.26 3.07 7.79
CA ILE A 110 20.90 3.36 8.21
C ILE A 110 20.77 4.87 8.41
N GLU A 111 19.80 5.49 7.75
CA GLU A 111 19.53 6.93 7.82
C GLU A 111 18.09 7.16 8.28
N PRO A 112 17.83 7.37 9.59
CA PRO A 112 16.52 7.77 10.07
C PRO A 112 16.27 9.25 9.80
N ASP A 113 14.99 9.66 9.81
CA ASP A 113 14.61 11.07 9.62
C ASP A 113 15.04 11.94 10.81
N VAL A 114 15.00 11.39 12.02
CA VAL A 114 15.40 12.08 13.26
C VAL A 114 16.16 11.13 14.18
N VAL A 115 17.20 11.65 14.85
CA VAL A 115 17.92 10.96 15.92
C VAL A 115 17.89 11.85 17.16
N VAL A 116 17.44 11.30 18.28
CA VAL A 116 17.45 11.93 19.60
C VAL A 116 18.28 11.07 20.54
N GLY A 117 19.42 11.61 20.98
CA GLY A 117 20.29 10.94 21.94
C GLY A 117 20.04 11.34 23.39
N ASN A 118 20.76 10.71 24.32
CA ASN A 118 20.72 10.99 25.76
C ASN A 118 19.29 10.90 26.35
N ARG A 119 18.53 9.87 25.96
CA ARG A 119 17.19 9.59 26.48
C ARG A 119 17.07 8.12 26.88
N TYR A 120 16.69 7.86 28.12
CA TYR A 120 16.51 6.53 28.69
C TYR A 120 15.22 6.43 29.50
N ALA A 121 14.59 5.24 29.47
CA ALA A 121 13.34 4.97 30.18
C ALA A 121 12.28 6.07 29.94
N SER A 122 11.70 6.60 31.01
CA SER A 122 10.64 7.63 30.96
C SER A 122 11.03 8.89 30.20
N THR A 123 12.30 9.28 30.16
CA THR A 123 12.76 10.48 29.43
C THR A 123 12.63 10.31 27.91
N LYS A 124 12.58 9.07 27.40
CA LYS A 124 12.23 8.83 25.98
C LYS A 124 10.81 9.32 25.67
N GLY A 125 9.91 9.26 26.65
CA GLY A 125 8.52 9.69 26.51
C GLY A 125 8.37 11.15 26.07
N ASP A 126 9.30 12.02 26.47
CA ASP A 126 9.28 13.43 26.06
C ASP A 126 9.53 13.58 24.56
N ALA A 127 10.56 12.91 24.04
CA ALA A 127 10.86 12.91 22.61
C ALA A 127 9.74 12.25 21.79
N ILE A 128 9.14 11.18 22.32
CA ILE A 128 8.01 10.48 21.68
C ILE A 128 6.80 11.42 21.54
N ARG A 129 6.44 12.14 22.61
CA ARG A 129 5.35 13.12 22.58
C ARG A 129 5.66 14.29 21.65
N GLU A 130 6.85 14.88 21.76
CA GLU A 130 7.26 16.03 20.97
C GLU A 130 7.26 15.74 19.46
N LEU A 131 7.70 14.54 19.08
CA LEU A 131 7.81 14.13 17.68
C LEU A 131 6.57 13.42 17.15
N GLY A 132 5.54 13.22 17.98
CA GLY A 132 4.29 12.55 17.60
C GLY A 132 4.50 11.08 17.19
N VAL A 133 5.38 10.36 17.86
CA VAL A 133 5.66 8.95 17.54
C VAL A 133 4.48 8.08 17.97
N GLU A 134 3.81 7.42 17.00
CA GLU A 134 2.66 6.56 17.28
C GLU A 134 3.04 5.13 17.68
N ILE A 135 4.16 4.62 17.19
CA ILE A 135 4.65 3.25 17.43
C ILE A 135 6.11 3.35 17.83
N PHE A 136 6.45 2.79 19.00
CA PHE A 136 7.82 2.76 19.50
C PHE A 136 8.32 1.32 19.61
N VAL A 137 9.41 1.02 18.91
CA VAL A 137 9.99 -0.33 18.85
C VAL A 137 11.28 -0.35 19.66
N GLY A 138 11.41 -1.31 20.56
CA GLY A 138 12.60 -1.44 21.39
C GLY A 138 12.77 -2.84 21.98
N ASP A 139 13.93 -3.08 22.57
CA ASP A 139 14.34 -4.40 23.05
C ASP A 139 14.68 -4.43 24.55
N HIS A 140 14.48 -3.29 25.22
CA HIS A 140 14.73 -3.12 26.65
C HIS A 140 13.46 -2.68 27.39
N GLU A 141 13.35 -3.01 28.69
CA GLU A 141 12.25 -2.53 29.55
C GLU A 141 12.10 -0.99 29.52
N GLY A 142 13.23 -0.29 29.49
CA GLY A 142 13.29 1.17 29.39
C GLY A 142 12.67 1.70 28.08
N ASP A 143 12.68 0.92 27.00
CA ASP A 143 11.97 1.29 25.77
C ASP A 143 10.46 1.23 25.98
N MET A 144 9.96 0.20 26.66
CA MET A 144 8.53 0.02 26.93
C MET A 144 8.02 1.09 27.90
N ILE A 145 8.77 1.36 28.97
CA ILE A 145 8.48 2.45 29.90
C ILE A 145 8.46 3.80 29.17
N GLY A 146 9.43 4.03 28.29
CA GLY A 146 9.51 5.24 27.46
C GLY A 146 8.31 5.40 26.53
N ALA A 147 7.95 4.34 25.80
CA ALA A 147 6.80 4.29 24.91
C ALA A 147 5.50 4.64 25.65
N ARG A 148 5.27 3.99 26.80
CA ARG A 148 4.11 4.23 27.67
C ARG A 148 4.06 5.67 28.19
N ALA A 149 5.18 6.21 28.66
CA ALA A 149 5.28 7.59 29.12
C ALA A 149 5.06 8.62 27.98
N GLY A 150 5.30 8.20 26.73
CA GLY A 150 5.07 9.00 25.53
C GLY A 150 3.68 8.82 24.90
N GLY A 151 2.90 7.81 25.32
CA GLY A 151 1.61 7.47 24.73
C GLY A 151 1.70 6.76 23.36
N ALA A 152 2.86 6.21 23.02
CA ALA A 152 3.04 5.40 21.81
C ALA A 152 2.66 3.94 22.05
N LEU A 153 2.22 3.24 21.00
CA LEU A 153 2.08 1.78 21.00
C LEU A 153 3.46 1.15 21.15
N ALA A 154 3.64 0.38 22.22
CA ALA A 154 4.92 -0.22 22.59
C ALA A 154 5.10 -1.60 21.94
N VAL A 155 6.13 -1.73 21.09
CA VAL A 155 6.50 -2.99 20.43
C VAL A 155 7.84 -3.49 20.97
N GLY A 156 7.79 -4.55 21.77
CA GLY A 156 8.96 -5.20 22.34
C GLY A 156 9.61 -6.21 21.39
N LEU A 157 10.94 -6.27 21.34
CA LEU A 157 11.72 -7.25 20.60
C LEU A 157 12.54 -8.13 21.53
N THR A 158 12.45 -9.46 21.38
CA THR A 158 13.24 -10.41 22.19
C THR A 158 14.68 -10.62 21.69
N THR A 159 15.17 -9.74 20.81
CA THR A 159 16.58 -9.75 20.35
C THR A 159 17.52 -9.05 21.33
N GLY A 160 16.96 -8.34 22.31
CA GLY A 160 17.66 -7.68 23.41
C GLY A 160 17.96 -8.60 24.59
N PRO A 161 18.32 -8.00 25.74
CA PRO A 161 18.60 -8.75 26.96
C PRO A 161 17.33 -9.21 27.71
N HIS A 162 16.15 -8.77 27.28
CA HIS A 162 14.87 -9.08 27.93
C HIS A 162 14.04 -10.08 27.13
N ASP A 163 13.42 -11.02 27.84
CA ASP A 163 12.48 -11.96 27.24
C ASP A 163 11.07 -11.35 27.06
N ALA A 164 10.17 -12.12 26.44
CA ALA A 164 8.83 -11.65 26.16
C ALA A 164 8.01 -11.33 27.43
N ALA A 165 8.21 -12.09 28.51
CA ALA A 165 7.48 -11.88 29.75
C ALA A 165 7.92 -10.58 30.44
N ALA A 166 9.23 -10.31 30.46
CA ALA A 166 9.79 -9.08 30.97
C ALA A 166 9.31 -7.85 30.18
N LEU A 167 9.33 -7.92 28.84
CA LEU A 167 8.86 -6.83 27.98
C LEU A 167 7.35 -6.56 28.16
N ALA A 168 6.54 -7.61 28.25
CA ALA A 168 5.11 -7.46 28.53
C ALA A 168 4.85 -6.84 29.91
N ALA A 169 5.57 -7.28 30.94
CA ALA A 169 5.48 -6.69 32.28
C ALA A 169 5.92 -5.21 32.31
N ALA A 170 6.87 -4.82 31.47
CA ALA A 170 7.31 -3.44 31.29
C ALA A 170 6.34 -2.58 30.46
N GLY A 171 5.26 -3.16 29.93
CA GLY A 171 4.19 -2.45 29.24
C GLY A 171 4.24 -2.52 27.71
N ALA A 172 4.88 -3.54 27.13
CA ALA A 172 4.75 -3.84 25.70
C ALA A 172 3.29 -4.18 25.35
N ASP A 173 2.72 -3.53 24.33
CA ASP A 173 1.41 -3.87 23.76
C ASP A 173 1.53 -5.09 22.81
N VAL A 174 2.67 -5.21 22.13
CA VAL A 174 3.01 -6.31 21.23
C VAL A 174 4.45 -6.75 21.51
N VAL A 175 4.71 -8.05 21.46
CA VAL A 175 6.07 -8.60 21.52
C VAL A 175 6.35 -9.41 20.26
N LEU A 176 7.42 -9.08 19.55
CA LEU A 176 7.89 -9.79 18.36
C LEU A 176 9.20 -10.53 18.69
N GLY A 177 9.36 -11.73 18.11
CA GLY A 177 10.57 -12.54 18.32
C GLY A 177 11.84 -11.91 17.72
N ALA A 178 11.69 -11.12 16.66
CA ALA A 178 12.77 -10.42 15.99
C ALA A 178 12.25 -9.23 15.18
N LEU A 179 13.14 -8.28 14.88
CA LEU A 179 12.81 -7.12 14.05
C LEU A 179 12.35 -7.50 12.64
N ALA A 180 12.80 -8.64 12.10
CA ALA A 180 12.38 -9.15 10.80
C ALA A 180 10.86 -9.43 10.69
N ALA A 181 10.15 -9.60 11.82
CA ALA A 181 8.70 -9.77 11.83
C ALA A 181 7.93 -8.43 11.82
N PHE A 182 8.61 -7.31 12.07
CA PHE A 182 7.98 -6.00 12.17
C PHE A 182 7.33 -5.51 10.86
N PRO A 183 7.93 -5.68 9.65
CA PRO A 183 7.31 -5.23 8.40
C PRO A 183 5.90 -5.78 8.16
N ASP A 184 5.72 -7.10 8.34
CA ASP A 184 4.43 -7.76 8.12
C ASP A 184 3.42 -7.34 9.19
N TRP A 185 3.85 -7.33 10.46
CA TRP A 185 3.02 -6.85 11.56
C TRP A 185 2.56 -5.39 11.35
N LEU A 186 3.45 -4.51 10.90
CA LEU A 186 3.12 -3.11 10.62
C LEU A 186 2.12 -3.00 9.47
N ALA A 187 2.35 -3.74 8.38
CA ALA A 187 1.46 -3.74 7.22
C ALA A 187 0.05 -4.19 7.59
N ASP A 188 -0.08 -5.25 8.40
CA ASP A 188 -1.36 -5.75 8.90
C ASP A 188 -2.02 -4.74 9.85
N THR A 189 -1.26 -4.18 10.79
CA THR A 189 -1.76 -3.18 11.75
C THR A 189 -2.29 -1.93 11.05
N VAL A 190 -1.56 -1.41 10.05
CA VAL A 190 -2.00 -0.25 9.27
C VAL A 190 -3.24 -0.59 8.43
N LEU A 191 -3.27 -1.77 7.82
CA LEU A 191 -4.44 -2.23 7.06
C LEU A 191 -5.68 -2.29 7.96
N ASP A 192 -5.58 -2.91 9.14
CA ASP A 192 -6.70 -3.06 10.06
C ASP A 192 -7.22 -1.70 10.56
N ARG A 193 -6.32 -0.75 10.87
CA ARG A 193 -6.70 0.64 11.20
C ARG A 193 -7.47 1.31 10.05
N ARG A 194 -7.00 1.17 8.81
CA ARG A 194 -7.67 1.75 7.62
C ARG A 194 -9.02 1.08 7.34
N LEU A 195 -9.14 -0.22 7.57
CA LEU A 195 -10.41 -0.95 7.45
C LEU A 195 -11.42 -0.50 8.53
N ALA A 196 -10.96 -0.25 9.76
CA ALA A 196 -11.80 0.32 10.81
C ALA A 196 -12.27 1.74 10.45
N ALA A 197 -11.39 2.58 9.90
CA ALA A 197 -11.73 3.91 9.41
C ALA A 197 -12.74 3.85 8.25
N LEU A 198 -12.59 2.90 7.32
CA LEU A 198 -13.55 2.66 6.25
C LEU A 198 -14.93 2.29 6.80
N SER A 199 -15.00 1.40 7.78
CA SER A 199 -16.27 1.02 8.42
C SER A 199 -16.92 2.19 9.16
N ALA A 200 -16.14 3.00 9.88
CA ALA A 200 -16.65 4.22 10.51
C ALA A 200 -17.21 5.19 9.46
N ARG A 201 -16.45 5.43 8.38
CA ARG A 201 -16.87 6.32 7.29
C ARG A 201 -18.15 5.86 6.60
N LEU A 202 -18.29 4.56 6.35
CA LEU A 202 -19.50 3.99 5.78
C LEU A 202 -20.69 4.13 6.73
N THR A 203 -20.48 3.90 8.04
CA THR A 203 -21.51 4.09 9.08
C THR A 203 -22.02 5.53 9.09
N ASP A 204 -21.12 6.51 8.99
CA ASP A 204 -21.48 7.94 8.90
C ASP A 204 -22.29 8.27 7.64
N LEU A 205 -22.09 7.54 6.54
CA LEU A 205 -22.89 7.68 5.32
C LEU A 205 -24.28 7.05 5.45
N GLY A 206 -24.48 6.11 6.36
CA GLY A 206 -25.76 5.46 6.63
C GLY A 206 -26.20 4.47 5.55
N SER A 207 -26.57 4.95 4.36
CA SER A 207 -27.00 4.11 3.23
C SER A 207 -26.38 4.57 1.92
N VAL A 208 -25.98 3.61 1.08
CA VAL A 208 -25.13 3.89 -0.08
C VAL A 208 -25.58 3.17 -1.35
N LEU A 209 -25.54 3.90 -2.46
CA LEU A 209 -25.51 3.35 -3.81
C LEU A 209 -24.05 3.24 -4.25
N VAL A 210 -23.54 2.00 -4.40
CA VAL A 210 -22.18 1.76 -4.86
C VAL A 210 -22.14 1.78 -6.38
N ALA A 211 -21.40 2.73 -6.95
CA ALA A 211 -21.09 2.75 -8.38
C ALA A 211 -20.17 1.58 -8.72
N PHE A 212 -20.76 0.47 -9.14
CA PHE A 212 -20.15 -0.84 -9.20
C PHE A 212 -19.83 -1.23 -10.65
N SER A 213 -18.55 -1.23 -11.01
CA SER A 213 -18.09 -1.52 -12.37
C SER A 213 -17.64 -2.97 -12.58
N GLY A 214 -17.70 -3.83 -11.55
CA GLY A 214 -17.16 -5.19 -11.61
C GLY A 214 -15.63 -5.29 -11.49
N GLY A 215 -14.95 -4.16 -11.27
CA GLY A 215 -13.51 -4.10 -11.00
C GLY A 215 -13.18 -4.33 -9.52
N ALA A 216 -11.92 -4.71 -9.24
CA ALA A 216 -11.43 -5.08 -7.91
C ALA A 216 -11.78 -4.04 -6.82
N ASP A 217 -11.55 -2.75 -7.07
CA ASP A 217 -11.77 -1.71 -6.06
C ASP A 217 -13.25 -1.51 -5.74
N SER A 218 -14.11 -1.46 -6.77
CA SER A 218 -15.56 -1.33 -6.59
C SER A 218 -16.20 -2.58 -6.00
N ALA A 219 -15.66 -3.77 -6.30
CA ALA A 219 -16.10 -5.05 -5.73
C ALA A 219 -15.77 -5.12 -4.24
N PHE A 220 -14.55 -4.71 -3.86
CA PHE A 220 -14.15 -4.60 -2.47
C PHE A 220 -15.03 -3.61 -1.70
N LEU A 221 -15.22 -2.40 -2.23
CA LEU A 221 -16.07 -1.40 -1.60
C LEU A 221 -17.50 -1.91 -1.41
N LEU A 222 -18.07 -2.58 -2.41
CA LEU A 222 -19.40 -3.19 -2.30
C LEU A 222 -19.44 -4.23 -1.17
N ALA A 223 -18.53 -5.21 -1.18
CA ALA A 223 -18.48 -6.25 -0.17
C ALA A 223 -18.28 -5.68 1.24
N TRP A 224 -17.41 -4.68 1.39
CA TRP A 224 -17.14 -4.05 2.70
C TRP A 224 -18.30 -3.17 3.18
N ALA A 225 -18.99 -2.48 2.27
CA ALA A 225 -20.21 -1.75 2.57
C ALA A 225 -21.31 -2.68 3.09
N VAL A 226 -21.54 -3.82 2.43
CA VAL A 226 -22.49 -4.84 2.89
C VAL A 226 -22.11 -5.38 4.26
N ARG A 227 -20.82 -5.70 4.46
CA ARG A 227 -20.32 -6.18 5.76
C ARG A 227 -20.54 -5.15 6.88
N THR A 228 -20.45 -3.86 6.58
CA THR A 228 -20.54 -2.79 7.58
C THR A 228 -21.97 -2.35 7.85
N LEU A 229 -22.77 -2.12 6.80
CA LEU A 229 -24.10 -1.50 6.88
C LEU A 229 -25.24 -2.52 6.79
N GLY A 230 -24.95 -3.74 6.35
CA GLY A 230 -25.95 -4.73 5.97
C GLY A 230 -26.43 -4.56 4.52
N PRO A 231 -27.00 -5.61 3.92
CA PRO A 231 -27.41 -5.60 2.51
C PRO A 231 -28.60 -4.67 2.22
N ASP A 232 -29.44 -4.36 3.22
CA ASP A 232 -30.62 -3.50 3.05
C ASP A 232 -30.27 -2.02 2.86
N ALA A 233 -29.13 -1.58 3.40
CA ALA A 233 -28.66 -0.20 3.29
C ALA A 233 -27.72 0.01 2.08
N VAL A 234 -27.53 -1.02 1.26
CA VAL A 234 -26.55 -1.05 0.17
C VAL A 234 -27.19 -1.50 -1.14
N VAL A 235 -27.06 -0.68 -2.18
CA VAL A 235 -27.46 -1.04 -3.53
C VAL A 235 -26.26 -0.96 -4.45
N ALA A 236 -26.00 -2.02 -5.22
CA ALA A 236 -25.01 -2.01 -6.27
C ALA A 236 -25.61 -1.43 -7.55
N ALA A 237 -24.94 -0.49 -8.21
CA ALA A 237 -25.37 0.08 -9.48
C ALA A 237 -24.30 -0.10 -10.57
N THR A 238 -24.62 -0.85 -11.62
CA THR A 238 -23.76 -0.97 -12.81
C THR A 238 -24.42 -0.22 -13.96
N ALA A 239 -23.84 0.91 -14.34
CA ALA A 239 -24.31 1.68 -15.49
C ALA A 239 -24.15 0.89 -16.77
N VAL A 240 -25.26 0.75 -17.52
CA VAL A 240 -25.30 0.03 -18.78
C VAL A 240 -25.24 1.03 -19.92
N SER A 241 -24.19 0.91 -20.73
CA SER A 241 -24.00 1.69 -21.95
C SER A 241 -23.25 0.84 -22.99
N PRO A 242 -23.17 1.29 -24.25
CA PRO A 242 -22.37 0.61 -25.27
C PRO A 242 -20.88 0.47 -24.92
N SER A 243 -20.38 1.19 -23.91
CA SER A 243 -18.96 1.16 -23.52
C SER A 243 -18.62 0.13 -22.43
N LEU A 244 -19.65 -0.46 -21.79
CA LEU A 244 -19.51 -1.54 -20.82
C LEU A 244 -19.36 -2.90 -21.53
N PRO A 245 -18.25 -3.63 -21.35
CA PRO A 245 -18.14 -4.99 -21.87
C PRO A 245 -19.18 -5.92 -21.22
N ALA A 246 -19.84 -6.77 -22.01
CA ALA A 246 -20.86 -7.70 -21.52
C ALA A 246 -20.35 -8.68 -20.46
N ALA A 247 -19.09 -9.13 -20.58
CA ALA A 247 -18.45 -10.00 -19.60
C ALA A 247 -18.31 -9.34 -18.21
N GLU A 248 -18.10 -8.02 -18.17
CA GLU A 248 -18.01 -7.26 -16.92
C GLU A 248 -19.38 -7.19 -16.23
N LEU A 249 -20.46 -7.00 -16.99
CA LEU A 249 -21.82 -7.00 -16.47
C LEU A 249 -22.22 -8.36 -15.86
N ALA A 250 -21.85 -9.46 -16.50
CA ALA A 250 -22.12 -10.80 -16.00
C ALA A 250 -21.41 -11.05 -14.65
N GLY A 251 -20.13 -10.70 -14.55
CA GLY A 251 -19.37 -10.81 -13.30
C GLY A 251 -19.90 -9.90 -12.20
N ALA A 252 -20.35 -8.69 -12.55
CA ALA A 252 -20.99 -7.78 -11.59
C ALA A 252 -22.29 -8.39 -11.02
N ARG A 253 -23.18 -8.91 -11.88
CA ARG A 253 -24.41 -9.57 -11.44
C ARG A 253 -24.15 -10.75 -10.50
N ALA A 254 -23.17 -11.59 -10.84
CA ALA A 254 -22.80 -12.73 -10.00
C ALA A 254 -22.36 -12.29 -8.61
N LEU A 255 -21.41 -11.34 -8.52
CA LEU A 255 -20.92 -10.86 -7.23
C LEU A 255 -22.02 -10.17 -6.40
N ALA A 256 -22.87 -9.35 -7.03
CA ALA A 256 -23.97 -8.71 -6.32
C ALA A 256 -24.98 -9.74 -5.77
N GLY A 257 -25.25 -10.80 -6.53
CA GLY A 257 -26.07 -11.93 -6.10
C GLY A 257 -25.45 -12.68 -4.93
N ASP A 258 -24.15 -13.00 -5.00
CA ASP A 258 -23.42 -13.70 -3.93
C ASP A 258 -23.40 -12.90 -2.62
N LEU A 259 -23.37 -11.56 -2.71
CA LEU A 259 -23.44 -10.65 -1.56
C LEU A 259 -24.86 -10.41 -1.06
N GLY A 260 -25.89 -10.90 -1.76
CA GLY A 260 -27.29 -10.72 -1.39
C GLY A 260 -27.79 -9.28 -1.50
N VAL A 261 -27.15 -8.44 -2.32
CA VAL A 261 -27.54 -7.03 -2.49
C VAL A 261 -28.42 -6.82 -3.71
N ARG A 262 -29.29 -5.82 -3.60
CA ARG A 262 -30.02 -5.34 -4.79
C ARG A 262 -29.03 -4.80 -5.81
N HIS A 263 -29.10 -5.33 -7.03
CA HIS A 263 -28.33 -4.85 -8.17
C HIS A 263 -29.24 -4.13 -9.17
N VAL A 264 -28.92 -2.87 -9.47
CA VAL A 264 -29.66 -2.04 -10.42
C VAL A 264 -28.78 -1.70 -11.62
N LEU A 265 -29.41 -1.54 -12.78
CA LEU A 265 -28.76 -1.40 -14.07
C LEU A 265 -29.25 -0.15 -14.81
N PRO A 266 -28.99 1.05 -14.27
CA PRO A 266 -29.41 2.29 -14.92
C PRO A 266 -28.71 2.42 -16.28
N ALA A 267 -29.46 2.83 -17.30
CA ALA A 267 -28.88 3.16 -18.59
C ALA A 267 -28.16 4.51 -18.50
N THR A 268 -26.97 4.61 -19.09
CA THR A 268 -26.26 5.90 -19.26
C THR A 268 -26.06 6.20 -20.73
N ASP A 269 -26.08 7.48 -21.09
CA ASP A 269 -25.91 7.93 -22.48
C ASP A 269 -24.71 8.86 -22.60
N GLU A 270 -23.52 8.37 -22.25
CA GLU A 270 -22.30 9.14 -22.45
C GLU A 270 -22.00 9.42 -23.93
N GLN A 271 -22.62 8.67 -24.85
CA GLN A 271 -22.53 8.89 -26.31
C GLN A 271 -23.17 10.21 -26.73
N SER A 272 -24.20 10.67 -26.02
CA SER A 272 -24.79 12.00 -26.27
C SER A 272 -23.82 13.15 -25.98
N ARG A 273 -22.75 12.92 -25.18
CA ARG A 273 -21.80 13.96 -24.79
C ARG A 273 -20.73 14.17 -25.86
N PRO A 274 -20.64 15.36 -26.48
CA PRO A 274 -19.62 15.63 -27.50
C PRO A 274 -18.19 15.39 -27.01
N GLY A 275 -17.90 15.74 -25.75
CA GLY A 275 -16.57 15.53 -25.16
C GLY A 275 -16.20 14.06 -24.95
N TYR A 276 -17.19 13.17 -24.76
CA TYR A 276 -16.93 11.74 -24.72
C TYR A 276 -16.65 11.19 -26.13
N ARG A 277 -17.50 11.56 -27.12
CA ARG A 277 -17.34 11.16 -28.52
C ARG A 277 -16.02 11.61 -29.11
N ALA A 278 -15.56 12.82 -28.78
CA ALA A 278 -14.28 13.37 -29.25
C ALA A 278 -13.06 12.52 -28.87
N ASN A 279 -13.19 11.65 -27.87
CA ASN A 279 -12.14 10.74 -27.43
C ASN A 279 -10.82 11.46 -27.11
N GLY A 280 -10.91 12.59 -26.41
CA GLY A 280 -9.75 13.32 -25.90
C GLY A 280 -9.18 12.69 -24.63
N ALA A 281 -8.09 13.27 -24.10
CA ALA A 281 -7.50 12.86 -22.82
C ALA A 281 -8.51 12.98 -21.65
N ASP A 282 -9.51 13.84 -21.79
CA ASP A 282 -10.57 14.08 -20.83
C ASP A 282 -11.85 13.25 -21.08
N ARG A 283 -11.86 12.28 -22.01
CA ARG A 283 -13.01 11.38 -22.26
C ARG A 283 -13.60 10.80 -20.97
N CYS A 284 -12.73 10.37 -20.06
CA CYS A 284 -13.13 9.78 -18.78
C CYS A 284 -13.86 10.79 -17.87
N TYR A 285 -13.61 12.10 -17.99
CA TYR A 285 -14.37 13.15 -17.30
C TYR A 285 -15.85 13.07 -17.70
N PHE A 286 -16.14 13.12 -19.00
CA PHE A 286 -17.50 13.12 -19.52
C PHE A 286 -18.25 11.82 -19.22
N CYS A 287 -17.57 10.67 -19.30
CA CYS A 287 -18.14 9.38 -18.92
C CYS A 287 -18.53 9.34 -17.43
N LYS A 288 -17.65 9.80 -16.53
CA LYS A 288 -17.93 9.80 -15.09
C LYS A 288 -18.92 10.89 -14.68
N ALA A 289 -18.97 12.00 -15.41
CA ALA A 289 -19.99 13.02 -15.27
C ALA A 289 -21.38 12.44 -15.54
N GLU A 290 -21.57 11.77 -16.69
CA GLU A 290 -22.81 11.08 -17.04
C GLU A 290 -23.23 10.06 -15.97
N LEU A 291 -22.28 9.20 -15.59
CA LEU A 291 -22.51 8.20 -14.56
C LEU A 291 -23.05 8.84 -13.28
N THR A 292 -22.36 9.87 -12.78
CA THR A 292 -22.70 10.47 -11.48
C THR A 292 -24.01 11.25 -11.56
N GLU A 293 -24.24 11.97 -12.66
CA GLU A 293 -25.51 12.69 -12.92
C GLU A 293 -26.70 11.73 -13.04
N THR A 294 -26.49 10.50 -13.50
CA THR A 294 -27.53 9.45 -13.55
C THR A 294 -27.75 8.81 -12.19
N LEU A 295 -26.68 8.48 -11.47
CA LEU A 295 -26.77 7.72 -10.23
C LEU A 295 -27.28 8.53 -9.04
N LEU A 296 -27.04 9.84 -8.97
CA LEU A 296 -27.45 10.66 -7.84
C LEU A 296 -28.99 10.78 -7.70
N PRO A 297 -29.75 11.16 -8.74
CA PRO A 297 -31.21 11.14 -8.68
C PRO A 297 -31.74 9.74 -8.42
N PHE A 298 -31.13 8.73 -9.05
CA PHE A 298 -31.54 7.34 -8.89
C PHE A 298 -31.35 6.82 -7.45
N ALA A 299 -30.25 7.20 -6.77
CA ALA A 299 -30.05 6.90 -5.37
C ALA A 299 -31.11 7.55 -4.48
N ALA A 300 -31.49 8.81 -4.77
CA ALA A 300 -32.53 9.52 -4.05
C ALA A 300 -33.92 8.87 -4.22
N GLU A 301 -34.27 8.41 -5.42
CA GLU A 301 -35.51 7.66 -5.69
C GLU A 301 -35.57 6.34 -4.90
N LEU A 302 -34.41 5.72 -4.65
CA LEU A 302 -34.28 4.52 -3.83
C LEU A 302 -34.20 4.80 -2.32
N GLY A 303 -34.24 6.07 -1.90
CA GLY A 303 -34.13 6.47 -0.51
C GLY A 303 -32.72 6.29 0.09
N LEU A 304 -31.69 6.24 -0.75
CA LEU A 304 -30.29 6.12 -0.32
C LEU A 304 -29.65 7.50 -0.13
N ALA A 305 -28.84 7.65 0.91
CA ALA A 305 -28.26 8.93 1.28
C ALA A 305 -27.12 9.38 0.34
N HIS A 306 -26.29 8.44 -0.13
CA HIS A 306 -25.08 8.78 -0.86
C HIS A 306 -24.78 7.83 -2.03
N VAL A 307 -24.13 8.37 -3.07
CA VAL A 307 -23.44 7.58 -4.10
C VAL A 307 -21.96 7.48 -3.74
N VAL A 308 -21.41 6.27 -3.73
CA VAL A 308 -20.00 6.02 -3.42
C VAL A 308 -19.27 5.40 -4.61
N THR A 309 -17.99 5.75 -4.77
CA THR A 309 -17.13 5.19 -5.83
C THR A 309 -15.89 4.51 -5.24
N GLY A 310 -15.36 3.52 -5.95
CA GLY A 310 -14.15 2.76 -5.57
C GLY A 310 -12.83 3.52 -5.75
N THR A 311 -12.83 4.85 -5.66
CA THR A 311 -11.62 5.67 -5.73
C THR A 311 -10.75 5.42 -4.50
N ASN A 312 -9.49 5.03 -4.69
CA ASN A 312 -8.56 4.68 -3.61
C ASN A 312 -7.47 5.76 -3.40
N ALA A 313 -6.62 5.59 -2.38
CA ALA A 313 -5.59 6.57 -2.01
C ALA A 313 -4.51 6.79 -3.08
N ASP A 314 -4.15 5.76 -3.84
CA ASP A 314 -3.15 5.87 -4.91
C ASP A 314 -3.68 6.75 -6.06
N ASP A 315 -4.99 6.75 -6.27
CA ASP A 315 -5.62 7.55 -7.31
C ASP A 315 -5.51 9.06 -7.05
N ALA A 316 -5.46 9.50 -5.79
CA ALA A 316 -5.31 10.91 -5.43
C ALA A 316 -3.92 11.47 -5.73
N VAL A 317 -2.89 10.62 -5.71
CA VAL A 317 -1.50 11.01 -6.03
C VAL A 317 -1.25 10.96 -7.55
N ALA A 318 -2.09 10.25 -8.30
CA ALA A 318 -2.01 10.17 -9.76
C ALA A 318 -2.52 11.48 -10.40
N GLY A 319 -1.60 12.37 -10.81
CA GLY A 319 -1.93 13.75 -11.20
C GLY A 319 -3.06 13.94 -12.24
N PHE A 320 -3.20 13.08 -13.25
CA PHE A 320 -4.25 13.22 -14.28
C PHE A 320 -5.33 12.14 -14.17
N ARG A 321 -6.39 12.44 -13.41
CA ARG A 321 -7.57 11.57 -13.22
C ARG A 321 -8.90 12.30 -13.48
N PRO A 322 -9.18 12.68 -14.75
CA PRO A 322 -10.37 13.44 -15.12
C PRO A 322 -11.69 12.83 -14.63
N GLY A 323 -11.80 11.50 -14.65
CA GLY A 323 -13.02 10.82 -14.20
C GLY A 323 -13.29 10.92 -12.69
N ILE A 324 -12.25 10.90 -11.86
CA ILE A 324 -12.39 11.03 -10.40
C ILE A 324 -12.82 12.45 -10.07
N ARG A 325 -12.18 13.44 -10.71
CA ARG A 325 -12.57 14.85 -10.59
C ARG A 325 -14.05 15.05 -10.93
N ALA A 326 -14.52 14.49 -12.04
CA ALA A 326 -15.93 14.61 -12.46
C ALA A 326 -16.93 14.08 -11.42
N ALA A 327 -16.62 12.94 -10.79
CA ALA A 327 -17.46 12.33 -9.77
C ALA A 327 -17.46 13.16 -8.47
N ALA A 328 -16.29 13.63 -8.03
CA ALA A 328 -16.15 14.47 -6.84
C ALA A 328 -16.87 15.81 -6.98
N GLU A 329 -16.73 16.50 -8.13
CA GLU A 329 -17.45 17.76 -8.43
C GLU A 329 -18.97 17.63 -8.34
N ARG A 330 -19.50 16.42 -8.50
CA ARG A 330 -20.93 16.11 -8.44
C ARG A 330 -21.39 15.56 -7.09
N GLY A 331 -20.48 15.39 -6.13
CA GLY A 331 -20.81 14.96 -4.77
C GLY A 331 -20.79 13.45 -4.53
N ALA A 332 -20.16 12.66 -5.42
CA ALA A 332 -19.91 11.25 -5.11
C ALA A 332 -18.87 11.13 -3.99
N ALA A 333 -19.16 10.31 -2.97
CA ALA A 333 -18.23 10.05 -1.88
C ALA A 333 -17.18 8.99 -2.27
N THR A 334 -16.03 9.03 -1.60
CA THR A 334 -14.87 8.16 -1.90
C THR A 334 -14.34 7.47 -0.64
N PRO A 335 -15.10 6.54 -0.01
CA PRO A 335 -14.75 6.01 1.31
C PRO A 335 -13.39 5.32 1.38
N LEU A 336 -12.93 4.68 0.30
CA LEU A 336 -11.60 4.05 0.27
C LEU A 336 -10.49 5.10 0.33
N LEU A 337 -10.63 6.20 -0.42
CA LEU A 337 -9.73 7.35 -0.37
C LEU A 337 -9.77 8.02 1.01
N ASP A 338 -10.97 8.26 1.55
CA ASP A 338 -11.16 8.88 2.87
C ASP A 338 -10.46 8.09 3.98
N ALA A 339 -10.46 6.75 3.88
CA ALA A 339 -9.78 5.84 4.80
C ALA A 339 -8.29 5.62 4.49
N GLY A 340 -7.74 6.25 3.43
CA GLY A 340 -6.33 6.11 3.04
C GLY A 340 -5.96 4.73 2.49
N LEU A 341 -6.92 3.93 2.03
CA LEU A 341 -6.67 2.60 1.49
C LEU A 341 -5.97 2.68 0.13
N THR A 342 -4.77 2.12 0.05
CA THR A 342 -4.06 1.94 -1.22
C THR A 342 -4.63 0.76 -2.00
N LYS A 343 -4.39 0.71 -3.30
CA LYS A 343 -4.76 -0.42 -4.17
C LYS A 343 -4.16 -1.74 -3.68
N ARG A 344 -2.92 -1.72 -3.18
CA ARG A 344 -2.29 -2.91 -2.59
C ARG A 344 -3.08 -3.43 -1.39
N GLN A 345 -3.50 -2.52 -0.51
CA GLN A 345 -4.30 -2.84 0.68
C GLN A 345 -5.70 -3.30 0.33
N VAL A 346 -6.36 -2.68 -0.67
CA VAL A 346 -7.65 -3.14 -1.20
C VAL A 346 -7.55 -4.58 -1.71
N ARG A 347 -6.50 -4.92 -2.47
CA ARG A 347 -6.29 -6.31 -2.92
C ARG A 347 -6.00 -7.27 -1.76
N ALA A 348 -5.19 -6.86 -0.79
CA ALA A 348 -4.90 -7.67 0.40
C ALA A 348 -6.17 -7.97 1.21
N ALA A 349 -6.99 -6.95 1.48
CA ALA A 349 -8.28 -7.10 2.16
C ALA A 349 -9.27 -7.92 1.33
N SER A 350 -9.30 -7.74 0.00
CA SER A 350 -10.13 -8.54 -0.92
C SER A 350 -9.78 -10.03 -0.84
N ARG A 351 -8.49 -10.38 -0.77
CA ARG A 351 -8.06 -11.78 -0.57
C ARG A 351 -8.45 -12.31 0.81
N ARG A 352 -8.34 -11.51 1.87
CA ARG A 352 -8.82 -11.89 3.22
C ARG A 352 -10.33 -12.18 3.24
N LEU A 353 -11.10 -11.55 2.36
CA LEU A 353 -12.54 -11.81 2.18
C LEU A 353 -12.86 -12.94 1.19
N GLY A 354 -11.86 -13.49 0.49
CA GLY A 354 -12.07 -14.51 -0.54
C GLY A 354 -12.74 -13.99 -1.82
N LEU A 355 -12.63 -12.69 -2.13
CA LEU A 355 -13.25 -12.13 -3.34
C LEU A 355 -12.53 -12.62 -4.60
N VAL A 356 -13.29 -13.21 -5.53
CA VAL A 356 -12.77 -13.66 -6.84
C VAL A 356 -12.18 -12.53 -7.68
N THR A 357 -12.57 -11.29 -7.40
CA THR A 357 -12.07 -10.09 -8.08
C THR A 357 -10.73 -9.58 -7.52
N ALA A 358 -10.21 -10.17 -6.43
CA ALA A 358 -9.04 -9.65 -5.72
C ALA A 358 -7.80 -9.53 -6.61
N ASP A 359 -7.61 -10.49 -7.53
CA ASP A 359 -6.49 -10.52 -8.48
C ASP A 359 -6.91 -10.18 -9.91
N LYS A 360 -8.18 -9.77 -10.11
CA LYS A 360 -8.68 -9.34 -11.41
C LYS A 360 -7.84 -8.15 -11.92
N PRO A 361 -7.39 -8.16 -13.19
CA PRO A 361 -6.76 -7.00 -13.80
C PRO A 361 -7.69 -5.78 -13.80
N ALA A 362 -7.12 -4.59 -13.96
CA ALA A 362 -7.93 -3.38 -14.05
C ALA A 362 -8.83 -3.44 -15.31
N ALA A 363 -10.13 -3.60 -15.10
CA ALA A 363 -11.11 -3.57 -16.19
C ALA A 363 -11.26 -2.14 -16.71
N ALA A 364 -10.89 -1.94 -17.97
CA ALA A 364 -11.12 -0.68 -18.67
C ALA A 364 -12.36 -0.81 -19.56
N CYS A 365 -13.07 0.29 -19.81
CA CYS A 365 -14.20 0.33 -20.74
C CYS A 365 -13.74 0.06 -22.18
N LEU A 366 -14.67 -0.34 -23.06
CA LEU A 366 -14.38 -0.61 -24.48
C LEU A 366 -13.77 0.61 -25.19
N ALA A 367 -14.16 1.84 -24.80
CA ALA A 367 -13.61 3.05 -25.37
C ALA A 367 -12.09 3.21 -25.14
N SER A 368 -11.50 2.54 -24.14
CA SER A 368 -10.05 2.54 -23.95
C SER A 368 -9.28 1.80 -25.04
N ARG A 369 -9.97 1.06 -25.91
CA ARG A 369 -9.38 0.38 -27.06
C ARG A 369 -9.30 1.29 -28.28
N ILE A 370 -10.07 2.38 -28.31
CA ILE A 370 -10.11 3.30 -29.44
C ILE A 370 -9.05 4.38 -29.24
N ALA A 371 -8.18 4.59 -30.24
CA ALA A 371 -7.13 5.60 -30.17
C ALA A 371 -7.67 7.02 -29.95
N TYR A 372 -6.96 7.79 -29.13
CA TYR A 372 -7.33 9.18 -28.84
C TYR A 372 -7.48 9.98 -30.14
N GLY A 373 -8.45 10.90 -30.16
CA GLY A 373 -8.83 11.67 -31.34
C GLY A 373 -9.68 10.91 -32.36
N ILE A 374 -9.77 9.58 -32.28
CA ILE A 374 -10.73 8.81 -33.07
C ILE A 374 -12.06 8.82 -32.34
N GLU A 375 -13.09 9.26 -33.05
CA GLU A 375 -14.43 9.36 -32.50
C GLU A 375 -14.92 8.02 -31.93
N VAL A 376 -15.39 8.05 -30.68
CA VAL A 376 -16.07 6.89 -30.07
C VAL A 376 -17.49 6.83 -30.59
N THR A 377 -17.86 5.71 -31.22
CA THR A 377 -19.22 5.44 -31.70
C THR A 377 -19.71 4.06 -31.21
N PRO A 378 -21.03 3.82 -31.12
CA PRO A 378 -21.56 2.50 -30.78
C PRO A 378 -21.07 1.39 -31.71
N SER A 379 -20.93 1.67 -33.01
CA SER A 379 -20.42 0.70 -33.99
C SER A 379 -18.95 0.34 -33.75
N ARG A 380 -18.12 1.31 -33.36
CA ARG A 380 -16.70 1.06 -33.00
C ARG A 380 -16.56 0.29 -31.69
N LEU A 381 -17.41 0.56 -30.71
CA LEU A 381 -17.42 -0.19 -29.46
C LEU A 381 -17.85 -1.64 -29.70
N ALA A 382 -18.93 -1.84 -30.46
CA ALA A 382 -19.43 -3.17 -30.82
C ALA A 382 -18.39 -3.98 -31.61
N ARG A 383 -17.71 -3.39 -32.61
CA ARG A 383 -16.68 -4.13 -33.37
C ARG A 383 -15.49 -4.54 -32.50
N VAL A 384 -15.07 -3.68 -31.56
CA VAL A 384 -14.00 -4.01 -30.60
C VAL A 384 -14.43 -5.18 -29.70
N GLU A 385 -15.66 -5.13 -29.18
CA GLU A 385 -16.18 -6.20 -28.32
C GLU A 385 -16.29 -7.54 -29.07
N GLN A 386 -16.80 -7.51 -30.30
CA GLN A 386 -16.87 -8.69 -31.18
C GLN A 386 -15.48 -9.25 -31.47
N ALA A 387 -14.52 -8.39 -31.83
CA ALA A 387 -13.14 -8.79 -32.10
C ALA A 387 -12.44 -9.41 -30.87
N GLU A 388 -12.54 -8.78 -29.71
CA GLU A 388 -11.98 -9.37 -28.48
C GLU A 388 -12.71 -10.69 -28.15
N GLY A 389 -14.03 -10.76 -28.28
CA GLY A 389 -14.81 -11.98 -28.03
C GLY A 389 -14.42 -13.15 -28.93
N ALA A 390 -14.31 -12.90 -30.23
CA ALA A 390 -13.89 -13.90 -31.22
C ALA A 390 -12.48 -14.42 -30.93
N LEU A 391 -11.53 -13.52 -30.65
CA LEU A 391 -10.15 -13.91 -30.35
C LEU A 391 -10.07 -14.71 -29.04
N ARG A 392 -10.83 -14.35 -28.01
CA ARG A 392 -10.89 -15.13 -26.75
C ARG A 392 -11.38 -16.56 -26.99
N LEU A 393 -12.43 -16.72 -27.80
CA LEU A 393 -12.95 -18.05 -28.16
C LEU A 393 -11.93 -18.86 -28.97
N ALA A 394 -11.25 -18.21 -29.92
CA ALA A 394 -10.23 -18.86 -30.75
C ALA A 394 -9.01 -19.32 -29.93
N LEU A 395 -8.51 -18.47 -29.01
CA LEU A 395 -7.42 -18.81 -28.11
C LEU A 395 -7.79 -19.97 -27.17
N ALA A 396 -8.98 -19.93 -26.59
CA ALA A 396 -9.49 -21.02 -25.75
C ALA A 396 -9.60 -22.34 -26.53
N GLY A 397 -10.11 -22.29 -27.77
CA GLY A 397 -10.18 -23.45 -28.66
C GLY A 397 -8.80 -24.02 -29.05
N ALA A 398 -7.77 -23.18 -29.05
CA ALA A 398 -6.38 -23.57 -29.29
C ALA A 398 -5.63 -24.01 -28.01
N GLY A 399 -6.28 -23.98 -26.84
CA GLY A 399 -5.65 -24.29 -25.55
C GLY A 399 -4.57 -23.28 -25.14
N LEU A 400 -4.71 -22.02 -25.57
CA LEU A 400 -3.78 -20.93 -25.25
C LEU A 400 -4.35 -20.08 -24.13
N ASP A 401 -3.73 -20.16 -22.96
CA ASP A 401 -4.07 -19.34 -21.82
C ASP A 401 -3.56 -17.90 -22.01
N TYR A 402 -4.35 -16.94 -21.52
CA TYR A 402 -3.98 -15.53 -21.48
C TYR A 402 -4.55 -14.86 -20.23
N SER A 403 -3.85 -13.84 -19.75
CA SER A 403 -4.26 -12.96 -18.65
C SER A 403 -4.77 -11.63 -19.20
N ASP A 404 -4.03 -11.02 -20.13
CA ASP A 404 -4.41 -9.79 -20.79
C ASP A 404 -4.60 -9.98 -22.30
N LEU A 405 -5.72 -9.44 -22.81
CA LEU A 405 -6.06 -9.41 -24.23
C LEU A 405 -6.82 -8.12 -24.53
N ARG A 406 -6.33 -7.35 -25.51
CA ARG A 406 -6.99 -6.15 -26.03
C ARG A 406 -6.90 -6.11 -27.54
N VAL A 407 -7.99 -5.71 -28.20
CA VAL A 407 -7.98 -5.34 -29.62
C VAL A 407 -8.13 -3.83 -29.71
N ARG A 408 -7.04 -3.13 -30.06
CA ARG A 408 -6.99 -1.68 -30.19
C ARG A 408 -7.48 -1.24 -31.56
N ASP A 409 -8.44 -0.33 -31.59
CA ASP A 409 -8.94 0.32 -32.79
C ASP A 409 -8.13 1.59 -33.07
N LEU A 410 -7.30 1.56 -34.12
CA LEU A 410 -6.48 2.68 -34.57
C LEU A 410 -7.11 3.43 -35.76
N GLY A 411 -8.40 3.19 -36.04
CA GLY A 411 -9.14 3.80 -37.13
C GLY A 411 -9.08 2.95 -38.38
N ASP A 412 -7.92 2.95 -39.02
CA ASP A 412 -7.62 2.24 -40.28
C ASP A 412 -7.12 0.80 -40.08
N ARG A 413 -6.79 0.42 -38.85
CA ARG A 413 -6.34 -0.94 -38.50
C ARG A 413 -6.69 -1.29 -37.06
N ALA A 414 -6.65 -2.59 -36.76
CA ALA A 414 -6.64 -3.11 -35.41
C ALA A 414 -5.24 -3.56 -35.00
N ARG A 415 -4.93 -3.40 -33.72
CA ARG A 415 -3.72 -3.94 -33.09
C ARG A 415 -4.09 -4.81 -31.90
N ILE A 416 -3.66 -6.07 -31.95
CA ILE A 416 -3.87 -7.05 -30.88
C ILE A 416 -2.73 -6.92 -29.86
N GLU A 417 -3.08 -6.72 -28.60
CA GLU A 417 -2.15 -6.76 -27.47
C GLU A 417 -2.50 -7.96 -26.59
N VAL A 418 -1.52 -8.85 -26.38
CA VAL A 418 -1.62 -10.03 -25.50
C VAL A 418 -0.42 -10.10 -24.57
N ASP A 419 -0.44 -11.01 -23.59
CA ASP A 419 0.71 -11.28 -22.72
C ASP A 419 2.00 -11.47 -23.52
N ALA A 420 3.12 -10.96 -23.01
CA ALA A 420 4.41 -10.98 -23.71
C ALA A 420 4.84 -12.39 -24.16
N GLY A 421 4.55 -13.42 -23.35
CA GLY A 421 4.83 -14.82 -23.68
C GLY A 421 3.97 -15.39 -24.81
N LEU A 422 2.83 -14.77 -25.12
CA LEU A 422 1.91 -15.22 -26.17
C LEU A 422 2.15 -14.53 -27.52
N VAL A 423 2.89 -13.42 -27.56
CA VAL A 423 3.08 -12.58 -28.75
C VAL A 423 3.60 -13.38 -29.94
N THR A 424 4.72 -14.10 -29.79
CA THR A 424 5.32 -14.89 -30.90
C THR A 424 4.37 -15.99 -31.36
N THR A 425 3.76 -16.70 -30.41
CA THR A 425 2.81 -17.78 -30.72
C THR A 425 1.62 -17.27 -31.53
N LEU A 426 1.08 -16.11 -31.17
CA LEU A 426 -0.04 -15.51 -31.89
C LEU A 426 0.38 -14.95 -33.25
N ALA A 427 1.56 -14.35 -33.36
CA ALA A 427 2.09 -13.84 -34.63
C ALA A 427 2.31 -14.96 -35.67
N ASP A 428 2.70 -16.16 -35.22
CA ASP A 428 2.89 -17.34 -36.06
C ASP A 428 1.58 -18.11 -36.37
N ARG A 429 0.44 -17.61 -35.88
CA ARG A 429 -0.90 -18.21 -36.04
C ARG A 429 -1.86 -17.27 -36.78
N PRO A 430 -1.68 -17.09 -38.10
CA PRO A 430 -2.53 -16.20 -38.89
C PRO A 430 -4.01 -16.62 -38.89
N ASP A 431 -4.30 -17.91 -38.65
CA ASP A 431 -5.67 -18.42 -38.46
C ASP A 431 -6.35 -17.83 -37.22
N LEU A 432 -5.62 -17.61 -36.13
CA LEU A 432 -6.14 -16.99 -34.91
C LEU A 432 -6.25 -15.47 -35.05
N VAL A 433 -5.33 -14.83 -35.79
CA VAL A 433 -5.41 -13.39 -36.06
C VAL A 433 -6.58 -13.08 -36.99
N ALA A 434 -6.87 -13.95 -37.96
CA ALA A 434 -7.92 -13.77 -38.96
C ALA A 434 -9.34 -13.72 -38.37
N VAL A 435 -9.57 -14.23 -37.15
CA VAL A 435 -10.89 -14.13 -36.50
C VAL A 435 -11.22 -12.72 -36.02
N VAL A 436 -10.25 -11.81 -36.00
CA VAL A 436 -10.45 -10.39 -35.70
C VAL A 436 -10.93 -9.69 -36.97
N GLU A 437 -12.24 -9.59 -37.12
CA GLU A 437 -12.89 -8.97 -38.28
C GLU A 437 -13.32 -7.51 -38.00
N GLY A 438 -13.73 -6.79 -39.05
CA GLY A 438 -14.25 -5.42 -38.93
C GLY A 438 -13.20 -4.30 -38.99
N PHE A 439 -11.96 -4.64 -39.35
CA PHE A 439 -10.84 -3.71 -39.53
C PHE A 439 -10.18 -3.91 -40.91
N PRO A 440 -9.70 -2.85 -41.57
CA PRO A 440 -9.00 -2.97 -42.86
C PRO A 440 -7.69 -3.77 -42.79
N ALA A 441 -7.01 -3.72 -41.65
CA ALA A 441 -5.81 -4.49 -41.36
C ALA A 441 -5.77 -4.88 -39.88
N VAL A 442 -5.13 -5.99 -39.55
CA VAL A 442 -4.95 -6.48 -38.18
C VAL A 442 -3.49 -6.87 -37.98
N GLU A 443 -2.89 -6.40 -36.90
CA GLU A 443 -1.51 -6.72 -36.51
C GLU A 443 -1.42 -7.14 -35.05
N VAL A 444 -0.39 -7.92 -34.68
CA VAL A 444 -0.06 -8.23 -33.29
C VAL A 444 1.01 -7.24 -32.82
N ASP A 445 0.82 -6.59 -31.66
CA ASP A 445 1.85 -5.71 -31.10
C ASP A 445 3.06 -6.55 -30.65
N PRO A 446 4.26 -6.34 -31.24
CA PRO A 446 5.45 -7.12 -30.88
C PRO A 446 5.91 -6.89 -29.44
N ARG A 447 5.47 -5.81 -28.81
CA ARG A 447 5.78 -5.48 -27.42
C ARG A 447 4.75 -6.06 -26.44
N GLY A 448 3.69 -6.71 -26.93
CA GLY A 448 2.61 -7.25 -26.11
C GLY A 448 1.80 -6.18 -25.36
N PHE A 449 0.96 -6.65 -24.44
CA PHE A 449 0.11 -5.81 -23.60
C PHE A 449 0.96 -4.96 -22.63
N ARG A 450 0.66 -3.65 -22.61
CA ARG A 450 1.21 -2.71 -21.64
C ARG A 450 0.10 -1.81 -21.14
N SER A 451 -0.03 -1.70 -19.82
CA SER A 451 -0.98 -0.78 -19.20
C SER A 451 -0.67 0.65 -19.65
N GLY A 452 -1.66 1.33 -20.24
CA GLY A 452 -1.50 2.70 -20.72
C GLY A 452 -0.84 2.85 -22.10
N SER A 453 -0.68 1.78 -22.89
CA SER A 453 -0.10 1.83 -24.25
C SER A 453 -0.67 2.94 -25.14
N MET A 454 -1.97 3.20 -25.05
CA MET A 454 -2.66 4.24 -25.82
C MET A 454 -2.25 5.67 -25.44
N ASN A 455 -1.72 5.88 -24.24
CA ASN A 455 -1.24 7.21 -23.81
C ASN A 455 0.07 7.58 -24.53
N GLU A 456 0.80 6.61 -25.09
CA GLU A 456 1.98 6.86 -25.94
C GLU A 456 1.59 7.67 -27.20
N LEU A 457 0.32 7.68 -27.59
CA LEU A 457 -0.19 8.41 -28.77
C LEU A 457 -0.60 9.86 -28.46
N LEU A 458 -0.53 10.29 -27.19
CA LEU A 458 -0.81 11.67 -26.78
C LEU A 458 0.42 12.59 -26.86
N SER A 459 1.57 12.06 -27.30
CA SER A 459 2.85 12.78 -27.41
C SER A 459 2.93 13.67 -28.64
#